data_AF-A0A6A7Y8V1-F1
#
_entry.id   AF-A0A6A7Y8V1-F1
#
_cell.length_a   1.000
_cell.length_b   1.000
_cell.length_c   1.000
_cell.angle_alpha   90.00
_cell.angle_beta   90.00
_cell.angle_gamma   90.00
#
_symmetry.space_group_name_H-M   'P 1'
#
loop_
_entity.id
_entity.type
_entity.pdbx_description
1 polymer ?
#
loop_
_entity_poly.entity_id
_entity_poly.type
_entity_poly.pdbx_seq_one_letter_code
_entity_poly.pdbx_strand_id
1 'polypeptide(L)'
;MRPAAAAMLELDTALRQLDLATVHLSRGAGKRSRRRVLEACAAVRAVGVRLMVAEAAAAGLDVTPAGARAALRALLAELRATGALDWADVVTACNEVADSAPRRLA
;
A
#
# COMPACT_ATOMS: atom_id res chain seq x y z
N MET A 1 5.06 -0.12 -22.17
CA MET A 1 5.39 -0.67 -20.83
C MET A 1 4.21 -0.41 -19.91
N ARG A 2 3.80 -1.39 -19.09
CA ARG A 2 2.77 -1.17 -18.07
C ARG A 2 3.40 -0.35 -16.92
N PRO A 3 2.72 0.69 -16.38
CA PRO A 3 3.25 1.45 -15.25
C PRO A 3 3.47 0.56 -14.02
N ALA A 4 4.59 0.71 -13.29
CA ALA A 4 4.86 -0.07 -12.08
C ALA A 4 3.76 0.11 -11.02
N ALA A 5 3.13 1.29 -10.96
CA ALA A 5 1.99 1.55 -10.07
C ALA A 5 0.82 0.58 -10.28
N ALA A 6 0.47 0.30 -11.54
CA ALA A 6 -0.61 -0.61 -11.88
C ALA A 6 -0.25 -2.07 -11.59
N ALA A 7 1.01 -2.47 -11.78
CA ALA A 7 1.49 -3.81 -11.43
C ALA A 7 1.58 -4.00 -9.90
N MET A 8 1.90 -2.94 -9.16
CA MET A 8 1.99 -2.97 -7.71
C MET A 8 0.62 -3.07 -7.04
N LEU A 9 -0.43 -2.46 -7.59
CA LEU A 9 -1.80 -2.64 -7.10
C LEU A 9 -2.28 -4.10 -7.23
N GLU A 10 -1.98 -4.75 -8.35
CA GLU A 10 -2.29 -6.18 -8.54
C GLU A 10 -1.49 -7.07 -7.58
N LEU A 11 -0.20 -6.78 -7.42
CA LEU A 11 0.65 -7.49 -6.47
C LEU A 11 0.11 -7.35 -5.04
N ASP A 12 -0.20 -6.14 -4.59
CA ASP A 12 -0.73 -5.91 -3.24
C ASP A 12 -2.05 -6.66 -3.02
N THR A 13 -2.92 -6.69 -4.04
CA THR A 13 -4.19 -7.44 -3.99
C THR A 13 -3.94 -8.94 -3.87
N ALA A 14 -3.05 -9.49 -4.70
CA ALA A 14 -2.68 -10.91 -4.66
C ALA A 14 -2.02 -11.29 -3.33
N LEU A 15 -1.17 -10.43 -2.77
CA LEU A 15 -0.53 -10.65 -1.48
C LEU A 15 -1.54 -10.65 -0.33
N ARG A 16 -2.54 -9.75 -0.34
CA ARG A 16 -3.63 -9.76 0.64
C ARG A 16 -4.48 -11.03 0.54
N GLN A 17 -4.82 -11.46 -0.67
CA GLN A 17 -5.55 -12.71 -0.88
C GLN A 17 -4.76 -13.93 -0.37
N LEU A 18 -3.45 -13.97 -0.61
CA LEU A 18 -2.57 -15.01 -0.09
C LEU A 18 -2.51 -15.00 1.45
N ASP A 19 -2.39 -13.83 2.07
CA ASP A 19 -2.36 -13.69 3.53
C ASP A 19 -3.65 -14.24 4.16
N LEU A 20 -4.81 -13.83 3.61
CA LEU A 20 -6.14 -14.30 4.01
C LEU A 20 -6.31 -15.81 3.81
N ALA A 21 -5.98 -16.32 2.62
CA ALA A 21 -6.09 -17.74 2.29
C ALA A 21 -5.22 -18.62 3.21
N THR A 22 -4.10 -18.08 3.69
CA THR A 22 -3.15 -18.82 4.54
C THR A 22 -3.32 -18.55 6.04
N VAL A 23 -4.31 -17.77 6.49
CA VAL A 23 -4.55 -17.47 7.92
C VAL A 23 -4.64 -18.74 8.76
N HIS A 24 -5.29 -19.80 8.26
CA HIS A 24 -5.45 -21.07 8.97
C HIS A 24 -4.10 -21.77 9.28
N LEU A 25 -3.03 -21.46 8.53
CA LEU A 25 -1.68 -21.97 8.75
C LEU A 25 -0.90 -21.17 9.82
N SER A 26 -1.51 -20.18 10.46
CA SER A 26 -0.88 -19.39 11.53
C SER A 26 -0.54 -20.19 12.81
N ARG A 27 -1.04 -21.43 12.93
CA ARG A 27 -0.84 -22.32 14.06
C ARG A 27 -0.31 -23.69 13.61
N GLY A 28 0.32 -24.42 14.52
CA GLY A 28 0.84 -25.77 14.25
C GLY A 28 1.99 -25.80 13.25
N ALA A 29 2.13 -26.92 12.54
CA ALA A 29 3.26 -27.19 11.64
C ALA A 29 3.39 -26.18 10.47
N GLY A 30 2.27 -25.59 10.02
CA GLY A 30 2.22 -24.63 8.91
C GLY A 30 2.77 -23.23 9.24
N LYS A 31 2.91 -22.89 10.54
CA LYS A 31 3.25 -21.53 11.00
C LYS A 31 4.59 -21.04 10.45
N ARG A 32 5.60 -21.91 10.44
CA ARG A 32 6.97 -21.56 10.03
C ARG A 32 7.05 -21.31 8.52
N SER A 33 6.37 -22.16 7.74
CA SER A 33 6.27 -22.00 6.27
C SER A 33 5.49 -20.75 5.89
N ARG A 34 4.34 -20.50 6.53
CA ARG A 34 3.56 -19.28 6.34
C ARG A 34 4.40 -18.02 6.61
N ARG A 35 5.15 -18.01 7.72
CA ARG A 35 6.00 -16.87 8.05
C ARG A 35 7.06 -16.59 6.97
N ARG A 36 7.76 -17.62 6.48
CA ARG A 36 8.77 -17.46 5.42
C ARG A 36 8.16 -16.93 4.12
N VAL A 37 6.97 -17.40 3.75
CA VAL A 37 6.25 -16.91 2.57
C VAL A 37 5.91 -15.42 2.75
N LEU A 38 5.35 -15.02 3.89
CA LEU A 38 5.03 -13.61 4.15
C LEU A 38 6.26 -12.71 4.22
N GLU A 39 7.38 -13.20 4.77
CA GLU A 39 8.67 -12.50 4.74
C GLU A 39 9.14 -12.27 3.29
N ALA A 40 9.03 -13.29 2.42
CA ALA A 40 9.34 -13.16 1.00
C ALA A 40 8.40 -12.18 0.29
N CYS A 41 7.10 -12.25 0.58
CA CYS A 41 6.10 -11.31 0.07
C CYS A 41 6.42 -9.87 0.47
N ALA A 42 6.83 -9.63 1.72
CA ALA A 42 7.24 -8.31 2.19
C ALA A 42 8.50 -7.81 1.45
N ALA A 43 9.46 -8.69 1.18
CA ALA A 43 10.64 -8.35 0.39
C ALA A 43 10.29 -7.96 -1.05
N VAL A 44 9.41 -8.72 -1.72
CA VAL A 44 8.93 -8.40 -3.07
C VAL A 44 8.20 -7.04 -3.08
N ARG A 45 7.34 -6.79 -2.09
CA ARG A 45 6.63 -5.51 -1.94
C ARG A 45 7.60 -4.34 -1.78
N ALA A 46 8.64 -4.51 -0.95
CA ALA A 46 9.66 -3.47 -0.75
C ALA A 46 10.44 -3.14 -2.03
N VAL A 47 10.80 -4.16 -2.82
CA VAL A 47 11.45 -3.97 -4.13
C VAL A 47 10.52 -3.25 -5.09
N GLY A 48 9.26 -3.66 -5.15
CA GLY A 48 8.26 -3.04 -6.02
C GLY A 48 7.97 -1.57 -5.69
N VAL A 49 7.93 -1.20 -4.41
CA VAL A 49 7.82 0.21 -3.97
C VAL A 49 9.02 1.03 -4.45
N ARG A 50 10.25 0.49 -4.34
CA ARG A 50 11.45 1.20 -4.85
C ARG A 50 11.38 1.41 -6.35
N LEU A 51 10.87 0.43 -7.10
CA LEU A 51 10.66 0.56 -8.55
C LEU A 51 9.65 1.67 -8.87
N MET A 52 8.51 1.73 -8.14
CA MET A 52 7.54 2.82 -8.30
C MET A 52 8.15 4.19 -8.03
N VAL A 53 8.95 4.33 -6.97
CA VAL A 53 9.63 5.59 -6.64
C VAL A 53 10.62 5.97 -7.74
N ALA A 54 11.37 5.01 -8.27
CA ALA A 54 12.30 5.25 -9.38
C ALA A 54 11.56 5.69 -10.65
N GLU A 55 10.44 5.04 -11.00
CA GLU A 55 9.60 5.46 -12.13
C GLU A 55 8.99 6.86 -11.91
N ALA A 56 8.49 7.14 -10.71
CA ALA A 56 7.92 8.45 -10.37
C ALA A 56 8.98 9.56 -10.45
N ALA A 57 10.18 9.32 -9.92
CA ALA A 57 11.30 10.25 -10.04
C ALA A 57 11.73 10.46 -11.49
N ALA A 58 11.78 9.40 -12.31
CA ALA A 58 12.06 9.50 -13.75
C ALA A 58 10.98 10.29 -14.51
N ALA A 59 9.73 10.25 -14.03
CA ALA A 59 8.62 11.04 -14.55
C ALA A 59 8.60 12.50 -14.01
N GLY A 60 9.56 12.89 -13.17
CA GLY A 60 9.64 14.23 -12.60
C GLY A 60 8.67 14.50 -11.45
N LEU A 61 8.09 13.47 -10.85
CA LEU A 61 7.22 13.61 -9.67
C LEU A 61 8.05 13.82 -8.41
N ASP A 62 7.60 14.73 -7.54
CA ASP A 62 8.21 14.93 -6.22
C ASP A 62 7.92 13.74 -5.30
N VAL A 63 8.92 12.87 -5.16
CA VAL A 63 8.88 11.65 -4.34
C VAL A 63 9.29 11.87 -2.88
N THR A 64 9.51 13.12 -2.45
CA THR A 64 9.78 13.43 -1.04
C THR A 64 8.52 13.25 -0.18
N PRO A 65 8.63 13.09 1.15
CA PRO A 65 7.47 13.10 2.04
C PRO A 65 6.63 14.39 1.92
N ALA A 66 7.25 15.52 1.56
CA ALA A 66 6.54 16.77 1.31
C ALA A 66 5.74 16.69 0.01
N GLY A 67 6.35 16.20 -1.08
CA GLY A 67 5.69 15.94 -2.35
C GLY A 67 4.51 14.99 -2.24
N ALA A 68 4.67 13.87 -1.52
CA ALA A 68 3.59 12.93 -1.25
C ALA A 68 2.43 13.57 -0.49
N ARG A 69 2.70 14.42 0.52
CA ARG A 69 1.65 15.17 1.23
C ARG A 69 0.96 16.20 0.33
N ALA A 70 1.71 16.88 -0.54
CA ALA A 70 1.16 17.84 -1.48
C ALA A 70 0.24 17.15 -2.50
N ALA A 71 0.69 16.03 -3.07
CA ALA A 71 -0.10 15.20 -3.98
C ALA A 71 -1.38 14.67 -3.31
N LEU A 72 -1.27 14.17 -2.08
CA LEU A 72 -2.45 13.73 -1.31
C LEU A 72 -3.42 14.88 -1.05
N ARG A 73 -2.93 16.07 -0.67
CA ARG A 73 -3.79 17.26 -0.50
C ARG A 73 -4.49 17.66 -1.78
N ALA A 74 -3.79 17.63 -2.91
CA ALA A 74 -4.37 17.94 -4.21
C ALA A 74 -5.48 16.94 -4.57
N LEU A 75 -5.22 15.64 -4.42
CA LEU A 75 -6.23 14.58 -4.65
C LEU A 75 -7.46 14.78 -3.76
N LEU A 76 -7.27 15.00 -2.46
CA LEU A 76 -8.37 15.23 -1.53
C LEU A 76 -9.16 16.51 -1.87
N ALA A 77 -8.49 17.56 -2.33
CA ALA A 77 -9.14 18.78 -2.79
C ALA A 77 -9.98 18.55 -4.06
N GLU A 78 -9.48 17.77 -5.02
CA GLU A 78 -10.22 17.38 -6.22
C GLU A 78 -11.43 16.50 -5.91
N LEU A 79 -11.28 15.49 -5.04
CA LEU A 79 -12.38 14.64 -4.59
C LEU A 79 -13.48 15.46 -3.90
N ARG A 80 -13.08 16.43 -3.06
CA ARG A 80 -14.01 17.37 -2.43
C ARG A 80 -14.72 18.27 -3.45
N ALA A 81 -13.98 18.80 -4.44
CA ALA A 81 -14.53 19.69 -5.45
C ALA A 81 -15.50 18.99 -6.39
N THR A 82 -15.25 17.72 -6.69
CA THR A 82 -16.08 16.90 -7.60
C THR A 82 -17.25 16.23 -6.88
N GLY A 83 -17.24 16.17 -5.55
CA GLY A 83 -18.22 15.40 -4.77
C GLY A 83 -18.15 13.90 -5.06
N ALA A 84 -17.02 13.41 -5.62
CA ALA A 84 -16.87 12.04 -6.09
C ALA A 84 -16.91 11.00 -4.97
N LEU A 85 -16.65 11.42 -3.74
CA LEU A 85 -16.71 10.61 -2.52
C LEU A 85 -17.35 11.44 -1.41
N ASP A 86 -18.22 10.81 -0.62
CA ASP A 86 -18.66 11.41 0.64
C ASP A 86 -17.42 11.63 1.53
N TRP A 87 -17.35 12.79 2.17
CA TRP A 87 -16.25 13.12 3.06
C TRP A 87 -16.15 12.13 4.23
N ALA A 88 -17.28 11.54 4.65
CA ALA A 88 -17.30 10.48 5.65
C ALA A 88 -16.51 9.23 5.20
N ASP A 89 -16.61 8.85 3.93
CA ASP A 89 -15.89 7.69 3.37
C ASP A 89 -14.38 7.96 3.28
N VAL A 90 -14.00 9.19 2.92
CA VAL A 90 -12.61 9.63 2.89
C VAL A 90 -12.00 9.57 4.30
N VAL A 91 -12.71 10.08 5.31
CA VAL A 91 -12.28 10.02 6.71
C VAL A 91 -12.15 8.58 7.18
N THR A 92 -13.11 7.72 6.84
CA THR A 92 -13.10 6.29 7.17
C THR A 92 -11.87 5.60 6.57
N ALA A 93 -11.61 5.79 5.27
CA ALA A 93 -10.44 5.23 4.60
C ALA A 93 -9.12 5.72 5.21
N CYS A 94 -9.01 7.01 5.57
CA CYS A 94 -7.82 7.53 6.24
C CYS A 94 -7.62 6.91 7.63
N ASN A 95 -8.69 6.73 8.40
CA ASN A 95 -8.63 6.11 9.73
C ASN A 95 -8.24 4.62 9.63
N GLU A 96 -8.80 3.87 8.69
CA GLU A 96 -8.41 2.47 8.45
C GLU A 96 -6.92 2.32 8.10
N VAL A 97 -6.37 3.23 7.29
CA VAL A 97 -4.94 3.28 6.97
C VAL A 97 -4.11 3.62 8.21
N ALA A 98 -4.57 4.56 9.04
CA ALA A 98 -3.88 4.93 10.28
C ALA A 98 -3.89 3.77 11.30
N ASP A 99 -5.00 3.05 11.43
CA ASP A 99 -5.15 1.91 12.35
C ASP A 99 -4.33 0.69 11.91
N SER A 100 -4.18 0.50 10.59
CA SER A 100 -3.36 -0.55 10.01
C SER A 100 -1.87 -0.20 9.90
N ALA A 101 -1.50 1.06 10.16
CA ALA A 101 -0.11 1.47 10.15
C ALA A 101 0.64 0.82 11.35
N PRO A 102 1.80 0.18 11.11
CA PRO A 102 2.57 -0.41 12.19
C PRO A 102 2.92 0.68 13.20
N ARG A 103 2.39 0.54 14.43
CA ARG A 103 2.75 1.41 15.56
C ARG A 103 4.26 1.33 15.71
N ARG A 104 4.97 2.42 15.43
CA ARG A 104 6.38 2.51 15.82
C ARG A 104 6.37 2.35 17.34
N LEU A 105 6.93 1.25 17.84
CA LEU A 105 7.27 1.10 19.24
C LEU A 105 8.27 2.23 19.53
N ALA A 106 7.79 3.24 20.26
CA ALA A 106 8.62 4.27 20.86
C ALA A 106 9.40 3.67 22.03
#